data_AF-X1V3Y3-F1
#
_entry.id   AF-X1V3Y3-F1
#
_cell.length_a   1.000
_cell.length_b   1.000
_cell.length_c   1.000
_cell.angle_alpha   90.00
_cell.angle_beta   90.00
_cell.angle_gamma   90.00
#
_symmetry.space_group_name_H-M   'P 1'
#
loop_
_entity.id
_entity.type
_entity.pdbx_description
1 polymer ?
#
loop_
_entity_poly.entity_id
_entity_poly.type
_entity_poly.pdbx_seq_one_letter_code
_entity_poly.pdbx_strand_id
1 'polypeptide(L)'
;MTTKRVPLVSTLPYAASATRSLALERTGLITHLDLLLRLNATFTGTLLEDGMTRIIKGLAIRDGQGHTWEAYGDGRQLYWKNYLQYQGQVRMETPTTGVDAYA
;
A
#
# COMPACT_ATOMS: atom_id res chain seq x y z
N MET A 1 10.98 13.74 23.21
CA MET A 1 9.77 14.17 22.48
C MET A 1 8.84 12.98 22.34
N THR A 2 7.60 13.08 22.83
CA THR A 2 6.62 11.99 22.76
C THR A 2 5.95 12.03 21.38
N THR A 3 6.19 11.05 20.54
CA THR A 3 5.57 10.94 19.21
C THR A 3 4.10 10.58 19.37
N LYS A 4 3.19 11.54 19.15
CA LYS A 4 1.75 11.26 19.16
C LYS A 4 1.38 10.59 17.83
N ARG A 5 1.06 9.29 17.86
CA ARG A 5 0.47 8.59 16.72
C ARG A 5 -0.98 9.01 16.59
N VAL A 6 -1.35 9.67 15.48
CA VAL A 6 -2.74 9.97 15.15
C VAL A 6 -3.17 8.95 14.10
N PRO A 7 -4.06 7.99 14.43
CA PRO A 7 -4.57 7.07 13.44
C PRO A 7 -5.43 7.85 12.46
N LEU A 8 -5.03 7.87 11.19
CA LEU A 8 -5.90 8.36 10.13
C LEU A 8 -6.97 7.29 9.88
N VAL A 9 -8.20 7.51 10.34
CA VAL A 9 -9.32 6.57 10.15
C VAL A 9 -9.97 6.74 8.75
N SER A 10 -9.27 7.36 7.81
CA SER A 10 -9.78 7.60 6.47
C SER A 10 -9.44 6.42 5.55
N THR A 11 -10.47 5.72 5.07
CA THR A 11 -10.33 4.66 4.08
C THR A 11 -10.45 5.21 2.67
N LEU A 12 -9.59 4.74 1.77
CA LEU A 12 -9.70 5.00 0.33
C LEU A 12 -10.30 3.77 -0.36
N PRO A 13 -11.48 3.85 -0.99
CA PRO A 13 -12.02 2.71 -1.71
C PRO A 13 -11.15 2.39 -2.92
N TYR A 14 -10.82 1.10 -3.08
CA TYR A 14 -10.11 0.61 -4.25
C TYR A 14 -10.98 0.78 -5.51
N ALA A 15 -10.37 1.26 -6.59
CA ALA A 15 -10.96 1.29 -7.92
C ALA A 15 -9.89 0.96 -8.96
N ALA A 16 -10.17 -0.01 -9.82
CA ALA A 16 -9.22 -0.46 -10.83
C ALA A 16 -8.86 0.66 -11.81
N SER A 17 -7.56 0.81 -12.09
CA SER A 17 -7.02 1.85 -12.98
C SER A 17 -7.43 3.29 -12.64
N ALA A 18 -7.76 3.57 -11.38
CA ALA A 18 -8.06 4.92 -10.91
C ALA A 18 -6.94 5.47 -10.03
N THR A 19 -6.63 6.76 -10.19
CA THR A 19 -5.82 7.50 -9.23
C THR A 19 -6.71 7.99 -8.11
N ARG A 20 -6.31 7.70 -6.87
CA ARG A 20 -6.96 8.19 -5.66
C ARG A 20 -5.94 8.91 -4.79
N SER A 21 -6.39 9.92 -4.06
CA SER A 21 -5.53 10.72 -3.18
C SER A 21 -6.23 10.91 -1.85
N LEU A 22 -5.45 10.82 -0.78
CA LEU A 22 -5.89 11.08 0.58
C LEU A 22 -5.12 12.28 1.09
N ALA A 23 -5.84 13.31 1.53
CA ALA A 23 -5.21 14.42 2.23
C ALA A 23 -4.78 13.95 3.62
N LEU A 24 -3.48 14.00 3.90
CA LEU A 24 -2.96 13.78 5.24
C LEU A 24 -3.10 15.08 6.05
N GLU A 25 -3.57 14.97 7.29
CA GLU A 25 -3.64 16.13 8.18
C GLU A 25 -2.23 16.66 8.46
N ARG A 26 -2.06 17.98 8.35
CA ARG A 26 -0.76 18.66 8.51
C ARG A 26 -0.51 19.09 9.96
N THR A 27 -0.91 18.29 10.92
CA THR A 27 -0.70 18.59 12.34
C THR A 27 0.73 18.20 12.75
N GLY A 28 1.71 18.97 12.29
CA GLY A 28 3.14 18.81 12.62
C GLY A 28 3.94 17.96 11.62
N LEU A 29 5.13 17.53 12.05
CA LEU A 29 6.05 16.72 11.25
C LEU A 29 5.57 15.27 11.19
N ILE A 30 5.38 14.75 9.97
CA ILE A 30 5.08 13.35 9.72
C ILE A 30 6.41 12.58 9.63
N THR A 31 6.70 11.76 10.64
CA THR A 31 7.94 10.94 10.67
C THR A 31 7.72 9.53 10.14
N HIS A 32 6.46 9.06 10.12
CA HIS A 32 6.11 7.68 9.79
C HIS A 32 4.69 7.61 9.22
N LEU A 33 4.48 6.75 8.22
CA LEU A 33 3.19 6.45 7.63
C LEU A 33 3.04 4.93 7.52
N ASP A 34 2.06 4.37 8.22
CA ASP A 34 1.66 2.97 8.05
C ASP A 34 0.54 2.89 7.01
N LEU A 35 0.75 2.10 5.96
CA LEU A 35 -0.24 1.87 4.91
C LEU A 35 -0.67 0.40 4.91
N LEU A 36 -1.99 0.17 4.98
CA LEU A 36 -2.58 -1.15 4.81
C LEU A 36 -3.45 -1.15 3.55
N LEU A 37 -3.04 -1.92 2.54
CA LEU A 37 -3.90 -2.29 1.43
C LEU A 37 -4.54 -3.64 1.73
N ARG A 38 -5.86 -3.65 1.92
CA ARG A 38 -6.64 -4.89 2.07
C ARG A 38 -7.53 -5.06 0.85
N LEU A 39 -7.42 -6.21 0.19
CA LEU A 39 -8.22 -6.55 -0.98
C LEU A 39 -8.89 -7.90 -0.74
N ASN A 40 -10.22 -7.90 -0.75
CA ASN A 40 -11.01 -9.11 -0.79
C ASN A 40 -11.48 -9.27 -2.24
N ALA A 41 -10.91 -10.22 -2.96
CA ALA A 41 -11.22 -10.45 -4.37
C ALA A 41 -11.31 -11.95 -4.67
N THR A 42 -12.29 -12.31 -5.49
CA THR A 42 -12.36 -13.65 -6.08
C THR A 42 -11.52 -13.65 -7.35
N PHE A 43 -10.55 -14.54 -7.43
CA PHE A 43 -9.68 -14.67 -8.60
C PHE A 43 -10.11 -15.86 -9.47
N THR A 44 -10.09 -15.69 -10.78
CA THR A 44 -10.24 -16.77 -11.75
C THR A 44 -8.99 -16.86 -12.61
N GLY A 45 -8.35 -18.02 -12.66
CA GLY A 45 -7.13 -18.27 -13.45
C GLY A 45 -5.83 -18.26 -12.63
N THR A 46 -4.72 -18.49 -13.33
CA THR A 46 -3.38 -18.51 -12.72
C THR A 46 -2.92 -17.08 -12.44
N LEU A 47 -2.63 -16.78 -11.18
CA LEU A 47 -1.96 -15.54 -10.81
C LEU A 47 -0.51 -15.57 -11.28
N LEU A 48 -0.10 -14.53 -11.98
CA LEU A 48 1.32 -14.28 -12.23
C LEU A 48 2.00 -14.01 -10.87
N GLU A 49 3.26 -14.43 -10.74
CA GLU A 49 4.06 -14.29 -9.51
C GLU A 49 4.07 -12.84 -8.97
N ASP A 50 4.00 -11.84 -9.87
CA ASP A 50 3.95 -10.42 -9.54
C ASP A 50 2.55 -9.78 -9.63
N GLY A 51 1.51 -10.57 -9.92
CA GLY A 51 0.17 -10.05 -10.21
C GLY A 51 -0.44 -9.27 -9.04
N MET A 52 -0.20 -9.74 -7.81
CA MET A 52 -0.70 -9.12 -6.59
C MET A 52 0.03 -7.82 -6.23
N THR A 53 1.35 -7.74 -6.46
CA THR A 53 2.11 -6.50 -6.23
C THR A 53 1.81 -5.45 -7.30
N ARG A 54 1.42 -5.86 -8.51
CA ARG A 54 1.02 -4.96 -9.60
C ARG A 54 -0.36 -4.32 -9.45
N ILE A 55 -1.12 -4.68 -8.42
CA ILE A 55 -2.43 -4.03 -8.15
C ILE A 55 -2.25 -2.53 -7.86
N ILE A 56 -1.12 -2.17 -7.26
CA ILE A 56 -0.69 -0.78 -7.12
C ILE A 56 0.09 -0.40 -8.38
N LYS A 57 -0.52 0.41 -9.25
CA LYS A 57 0.16 0.97 -10.43
C LYS A 57 1.13 2.10 -10.10
N GLY A 58 1.04 2.66 -8.91
CA GLY A 58 1.94 3.71 -8.45
C GLY A 58 1.50 4.27 -7.11
N LEU A 59 2.46 4.70 -6.33
CA LEU A 59 2.26 5.36 -5.04
C LEU A 59 3.17 6.58 -4.99
N ALA A 60 2.64 7.73 -4.59
CA ALA A 60 3.44 8.92 -4.41
C ALA A 60 2.99 9.68 -3.17
N ILE A 61 3.97 10.17 -2.40
CA ILE A 61 3.78 11.11 -1.31
C ILE A 61 4.14 12.48 -1.83
N ARG A 62 3.15 13.37 -1.88
CA ARG A 62 3.29 14.73 -2.36
C ARG A 62 2.82 15.73 -1.32
N ASP A 63 3.46 16.88 -1.28
CA ASP A 63 2.95 18.01 -0.50
C ASP A 63 1.89 18.79 -1.30
N GLY A 64 1.26 19.77 -0.64
CA GLY A 64 0.27 20.63 -1.29
C GLY A 64 0.83 21.63 -2.29
N GLN A 65 2.15 21.72 -2.43
CA GLN A 65 2.85 22.58 -3.40
C GLN A 65 3.25 21.78 -4.65
N GLY A 66 3.04 20.46 -4.65
CA GLY A 66 3.33 19.58 -5.77
C GLY A 66 4.72 18.91 -5.70
N HIS A 67 5.49 19.12 -4.64
CA HIS A 67 6.76 18.40 -4.49
C HIS A 67 6.49 16.93 -4.20
N THR A 68 7.30 16.06 -4.83
CA THR A 68 7.25 14.61 -4.61
C THR A 68 8.38 14.23 -3.67
N TRP A 69 8.01 13.77 -2.47
CA TRP A 69 8.94 13.32 -1.45
C TRP A 69 9.34 11.87 -1.64
N GLU A 70 8.40 11.08 -2.12
CA GLU A 70 8.60 9.66 -2.38
C GLU A 70 7.66 9.21 -3.49
N ALA A 71 8.14 8.38 -4.41
CA ALA A 71 7.34 7.83 -5.47
C ALA A 71 7.81 6.44 -5.88
N TYR A 72 6.84 5.61 -6.21
CA TYR A 72 7.00 4.24 -6.70
C TYR A 72 6.25 4.11 -8.02
N GLY A 73 6.93 3.62 -9.04
CA GLY A 73 6.38 3.40 -10.37
C GLY A 73 5.41 2.21 -10.45
N ASP A 74 5.46 1.31 -9.48
CA ASP A 74 4.48 0.24 -9.23
C ASP A 74 4.65 -0.34 -7.81
N GLY A 75 3.76 -1.25 -7.41
CA GLY A 75 3.82 -1.91 -6.11
C GLY A 75 4.95 -2.95 -5.97
N ARG A 76 5.63 -3.36 -7.05
CA ARG A 76 6.82 -4.24 -6.94
C ARG A 76 7.98 -3.48 -6.33
N GLN A 77 8.16 -2.21 -6.69
CA GLN A 77 9.19 -1.36 -6.08
C GLN A 77 8.95 -1.17 -4.57
N LEU A 78 7.68 -0.97 -4.18
CA LEU A 78 7.30 -0.88 -2.77
C LEU A 78 7.57 -2.20 -2.04
N TYR A 79 7.18 -3.32 -2.63
CA TYR A 79 7.44 -4.65 -2.08
C TYR A 79 8.94 -4.89 -1.88
N TRP A 80 9.77 -4.65 -2.90
CA TRP A 80 11.21 -4.87 -2.82
C TRP A 80 11.89 -3.97 -1.79
N LYS A 81 11.50 -2.69 -1.72
CA LYS A 81 12.00 -1.78 -0.69
C LYS A 81 11.69 -2.32 0.71
N ASN A 82 10.44 -2.72 0.94
CA ASN A 82 10.03 -3.29 2.23
C ASN A 82 10.75 -4.62 2.49
N TYR A 83 10.90 -5.48 1.50
CA TYR A 83 11.61 -6.75 1.61
C TYR A 83 13.06 -6.52 2.08
N LEU A 84 13.76 -5.55 1.49
CA LEU A 84 15.12 -5.18 1.91
C LEU A 84 15.13 -4.55 3.31
N GLN A 85 14.24 -3.60 3.57
CA GLN A 85 14.19 -2.85 4.83
C GLN A 85 13.85 -3.76 6.03
N TYR A 86 12.97 -4.72 5.84
CA TYR A 86 12.55 -5.69 6.86
C TYR A 86 13.27 -7.04 6.73
N GLN A 87 14.39 -7.10 6.01
CA GLN A 87 15.26 -8.29 5.92
C GLN A 87 14.51 -9.59 5.53
N GLY A 88 13.60 -9.49 4.56
CA GLY A 88 12.82 -10.61 4.06
C GLY A 88 11.63 -11.01 4.93
N GLN A 89 11.32 -10.27 6.00
CA GLN A 89 10.16 -10.55 6.85
C GLN A 89 8.82 -10.11 6.24
N VAL A 90 8.85 -9.41 5.09
CA VAL A 90 7.64 -9.11 4.33
C VAL A 90 7.07 -10.42 3.79
N ARG A 91 5.87 -10.76 4.24
CA ARG A 91 5.16 -11.95 3.78
C ARG A 91 4.19 -11.59 2.68
N MET A 92 4.16 -12.45 1.67
CA MET A 92 3.16 -12.43 0.62
C MET A 92 2.50 -13.80 0.64
N GLU A 93 1.23 -13.84 0.98
CA GLU A 93 0.46 -15.08 0.90
C GLU A 93 0.10 -15.33 -0.55
N THR A 94 0.35 -16.55 -1.02
CA THR A 94 -0.14 -17.01 -2.32
C THR A 94 -1.63 -17.24 -2.21
N PRO A 95 -2.48 -16.57 -3.02
CA PRO A 95 -3.91 -16.80 -2.99
C PRO A 95 -4.18 -18.27 -3.34
N THR A 96 -4.69 -19.04 -2.39
CA THR A 96 -5.16 -20.40 -2.67
C THR A 96 -6.46 -20.30 -3.45
N THR A 97 -6.51 -20.93 -4.63
CA THR A 97 -7.77 -21.10 -5.35
C THR A 97 -8.67 -22.03 -4.53
N GLY A 98 -9.58 -21.43 -3.76
CA GLY A 98 -10.61 -22.15 -3.02
C GLY A 98 -10.75 -21.69 -1.58
N VAL A 99 -11.95 -21.20 -1.28
CA VAL A 99 -12.57 -20.99 0.04
C VAL A 99 -11.96 -19.90 0.92
N ASP A 100 -12.83 -18.98 1.33
CA ASP A 100 -12.61 -17.90 2.28
C ASP A 100 -11.78 -18.34 3.49
N ALA A 101 -10.57 -17.77 3.63
CA ALA A 101 -9.70 -17.97 4.78
C ALA A 101 -9.70 -16.79 5.77
N TYR A 102 -10.74 -15.95 5.76
CA TYR A 102 -10.94 -14.91 6.77
C TYR A 102 -12.41 -14.76 7.14
N ALA A 103 -12.85 -15.58 8.10
CA ALA A 103 -13.91 -15.25 9.04
C ALA A 103 -13.29 -14.57 10.26
#